data_AF-A0A382BZQ9-F1
#
_entry.id   AF-A0A382BZQ9-F1
#
_cell.length_a   1.000
_cell.length_b   1.000
_cell.length_c   1.000
_cell.angle_alpha   90.00
_cell.angle_beta   90.00
_cell.angle_gamma   90.00
#
_symmetry.space_group_name_H-M   'P 1'
#
loop_
_entity.id
_entity.type
_entity.pdbx_description
1 polymer ?
#
loop_
_entity_poly.entity_id
_entity_poly.type
_entity_poly.pdbx_seq_one_letter_code
_entity_poly.pdbx_strand_id
1 'polypeptide(L)'
;YHNMEPKVAFSLQNIGGLDFEGAGKVPMTMNIGVSTESEFNGFDMILAADYRDLADSQEMISKGNIMTERNIKIGVEFGWQKLFNGHHLISIRAGRNGPYNSVGWSLNLFGFKVDFAKYSEEIGGYAGELEDKRTSLQVSLIF
;
A
#
# COMPACT_ATOMS: atom_id res chain seq x y z
N TYR A 1 -24.13 -14.01 9.00
CA TYR A 1 -23.55 -14.31 7.68
C TYR A 1 -22.27 -13.51 7.60
N HIS A 2 -21.11 -14.15 7.56
CA HIS A 2 -19.83 -13.46 7.38
C HIS A 2 -19.48 -13.59 5.90
N ASN A 3 -19.48 -12.48 5.18
CA ASN A 3 -19.08 -12.48 3.78
C ASN A 3 -17.59 -12.14 3.74
N MET A 4 -16.76 -13.11 3.40
CA MET A 4 -15.34 -12.89 3.14
C MET A 4 -15.16 -12.85 1.62
N GLU A 5 -14.66 -11.73 1.09
CA GLU A 5 -14.44 -11.54 -0.34
C GLU A 5 -12.94 -11.51 -0.65
N PRO A 6 -12.32 -12.69 -0.91
CA PRO A 6 -10.91 -12.73 -1.30
C PRO A 6 -10.73 -12.20 -2.72
N LYS A 7 -9.70 -11.38 -2.91
CA LYS A 7 -9.30 -10.79 -4.20
C LYS A 7 -7.81 -11.06 -4.38
N VAL A 8 -7.42 -11.46 -5.59
CA VAL A 8 -6.01 -11.70 -5.94
C VAL A 8 -5.71 -10.87 -7.18
N ALA A 9 -4.59 -10.15 -7.15
CA ALA A 9 -4.17 -9.27 -8.23
C ALA A 9 -2.72 -9.56 -8.62
N PHE A 10 -2.45 -9.38 -9.90
CA PHE A 10 -1.13 -9.53 -10.49
C PHE A 10 -0.84 -8.32 -11.37
N SER A 11 0.37 -7.76 -11.27
CA SER A 11 0.78 -6.57 -12.01
C SER A 11 2.19 -6.73 -12.54
N LEU A 12 2.35 -6.53 -13.85
CA LEU A 12 3.64 -6.36 -14.51
C LEU A 12 3.81 -4.87 -14.84
N GLN A 13 4.97 -4.30 -14.49
CA GLN A 13 5.29 -2.90 -14.75
C GLN A 13 6.61 -2.81 -15.51
N ASN A 14 6.76 -1.75 -16.32
CA ASN A 14 7.95 -1.49 -17.14
C ASN A 14 8.31 -2.67 -18.06
N ILE A 15 7.30 -3.21 -18.76
CA ILE A 15 7.46 -4.35 -19.66
C ILE A 15 8.50 -4.02 -20.74
N GLY A 16 9.59 -4.80 -20.80
CA GLY A 16 10.71 -4.59 -21.71
C GLY A 16 11.88 -3.79 -21.11
N GLY A 17 11.71 -3.25 -19.90
CA GLY A 17 12.65 -2.34 -19.27
C GLY A 17 12.59 -0.94 -19.91
N LEU A 18 12.65 0.10 -19.08
CA LEU A 18 12.77 1.47 -19.58
C LEU A 18 14.23 1.90 -19.44
N ASP A 19 14.84 2.31 -20.55
CA ASP A 19 16.21 2.83 -20.58
C ASP A 19 16.14 4.34 -20.84
N PHE A 20 16.53 5.13 -19.84
CA PHE A 20 16.58 6.58 -19.95
C PHE A 20 18.00 7.10 -20.19
N GLU A 21 18.89 6.24 -20.72
CA GLU A 21 20.28 6.56 -21.04
C GLU A 21 21.00 7.19 -19.83
N GLY A 22 21.31 8.48 -19.88
CA GLY A 22 22.03 9.21 -18.82
C GLY A 22 21.25 9.38 -17.50
N ALA A 23 19.94 9.13 -17.49
CA ALA A 23 19.10 9.20 -16.29
C ALA A 23 18.91 7.84 -15.58
N GLY A 24 19.47 6.76 -16.14
CA GLY A 24 19.42 5.42 -15.56
C GLY A 24 18.36 4.50 -16.18
N LYS A 25 18.29 3.26 -15.69
CA LYS A 25 17.38 2.22 -16.19
C LYS A 25 16.36 1.87 -15.12
N VAL A 26 15.10 1.73 -15.53
CA VAL A 26 14.02 1.22 -14.68
C VAL A 26 13.67 -0.20 -15.14
N PRO A 27 14.01 -1.23 -14.35
CA PRO A 27 13.77 -2.62 -14.74
C PRO A 27 12.29 -3.00 -14.67
N MET A 28 11.95 -4.08 -15.37
CA MET A 28 10.62 -4.67 -15.36
C MET A 28 10.32 -5.31 -14.00
N THR A 29 9.30 -4.82 -13.28
CA THR A 29 8.92 -5.40 -11.99
C THR A 29 7.65 -6.22 -12.09
N MET A 30 7.61 -7.31 -11.34
CA MET A 30 6.46 -8.21 -11.23
C MET A 30 5.93 -8.18 -9.80
N ASN A 31 4.66 -7.82 -9.62
CA ASN A 31 4.04 -7.66 -8.31
C ASN A 31 2.82 -8.57 -8.18
N ILE A 32 2.64 -9.18 -7.01
CA ILE A 32 1.45 -9.97 -6.66
C ILE A 32 0.84 -9.41 -5.38
N GLY A 33 -0.48 -9.37 -5.32
CA GLY A 33 -1.24 -8.89 -4.18
C GLY A 33 -2.42 -9.80 -3.87
N VAL A 34 -2.69 -9.98 -2.59
CA VAL A 34 -3.89 -10.66 -2.09
C VAL A 34 -4.59 -9.75 -1.10
N SER A 35 -5.91 -9.68 -1.16
CA SER A 35 -6.71 -8.97 -0.16
C SER A 35 -7.96 -9.76 0.19
N THR A 36 -8.50 -9.53 1.38
CA THR A 36 -9.80 -10.05 1.79
C THR A 36 -10.58 -8.94 2.48
N GLU A 37 -11.86 -8.84 2.17
CA GLU A 37 -12.79 -7.88 2.73
C GLU A 37 -13.84 -8.64 3.55
N SER A 38 -14.19 -8.11 4.72
CA SER A 38 -15.14 -8.73 5.63
C SER A 38 -16.01 -7.65 6.28
N GLU A 39 -17.31 -7.74 6.04
CA GLU A 39 -18.29 -6.85 6.65
C GLU A 39 -18.92 -7.49 7.90
N PHE A 40 -18.90 -6.77 9.02
CA PHE A 40 -19.56 -7.17 10.26
C PHE A 40 -20.30 -5.99 10.91
N ASN A 41 -21.63 -6.05 10.89
CA ASN A 41 -22.52 -5.14 11.61
C ASN A 41 -22.24 -3.63 11.38
N GLY A 42 -22.03 -3.24 10.13
CA GLY A 42 -21.74 -1.85 9.74
C GLY A 42 -20.26 -1.43 9.89
N PHE A 43 -19.40 -2.37 10.30
CA PHE A 43 -17.95 -2.24 10.18
C PHE A 43 -17.47 -3.05 8.99
N ASP A 44 -16.56 -2.47 8.23
CA ASP A 44 -15.87 -3.16 7.15
C ASP A 44 -14.40 -3.31 7.52
N MET A 45 -13.84 -4.48 7.25
CA MET A 45 -12.44 -4.78 7.49
C MET A 45 -11.82 -5.31 6.21
N ILE A 46 -10.76 -4.64 5.75
CA ILE A 46 -9.98 -5.06 4.60
C ILE A 46 -8.58 -5.42 5.08
N LEU A 47 -8.14 -6.64 4.76
CA LEU A 47 -6.77 -7.08 4.95
C LEU A 47 -6.12 -7.21 3.57
N ALA A 48 -4.91 -6.69 3.40
CA ALA A 48 -4.16 -6.75 2.15
C ALA A 48 -2.71 -7.14 2.42
N ALA A 49 -2.13 -7.94 1.53
CA ALA A 49 -0.72 -8.27 1.51
C ALA A 49 -0.22 -8.24 0.06
N ASP A 50 0.83 -7.47 -0.18
CA ASP A 50 1.48 -7.33 -1.48
C ASP A 50 2.95 -7.74 -1.39
N TYR A 51 3.43 -8.41 -2.43
CA TYR A 51 4.84 -8.68 -2.64
C TYR A 51 5.29 -8.00 -3.94
N ARG A 52 6.28 -7.13 -3.84
CA ARG A 52 6.84 -6.39 -4.99
C ARG A 52 8.13 -7.01 -5.51
N ASP A 53 8.30 -6.92 -6.83
CA ASP A 53 9.48 -7.41 -7.56
C ASP A 53 9.80 -8.90 -7.36
N LEU A 54 8.84 -9.76 -7.71
CA LEU A 54 8.98 -11.23 -7.77
C LEU A 54 10.08 -11.71 -8.71
N ALA A 55 10.46 -10.90 -9.70
CA ALA A 55 11.42 -11.27 -10.73
C ALA A 55 12.88 -10.94 -10.36
N ASP A 56 13.12 -10.40 -9.15
CA ASP A 56 14.42 -9.89 -8.68
C ASP A 56 15.12 -9.00 -9.73
N SER A 57 14.31 -8.22 -10.45
CA SER A 57 14.74 -7.48 -11.64
C SER A 57 15.62 -6.27 -11.28
N GLN A 58 15.51 -5.80 -10.04
CA GLN A 58 16.36 -4.78 -9.46
C GLN A 58 17.64 -5.40 -8.87
N GLU A 59 18.47 -6.04 -9.73
CA GLU A 59 19.77 -6.67 -9.39
C GLU A 59 20.71 -5.79 -8.54
N MET A 60 20.53 -4.47 -8.56
CA MET A 60 21.30 -3.49 -7.78
C MET A 60 21.01 -3.53 -6.26
N ILE A 61 19.89 -4.13 -5.83
CA ILE A 61 19.43 -4.16 -4.43
C ILE A 61 19.62 -5.57 -3.80
N SER A 62 19.94 -6.57 -4.63
CA SER A 62 20.05 -8.00 -4.28
C SER A 62 21.45 -8.42 -3.79
N LYS A 63 22.49 -7.59 -3.94
CA LYS A 63 23.85 -7.90 -3.43
C LYS A 63 23.95 -7.72 -1.92
N GLY A 64 23.56 -8.75 -1.19
CA GLY A 64 23.90 -8.95 0.23
C GLY A 64 22.73 -8.85 1.21
N ASN A 65 21.51 -8.56 0.74
CA ASN A 65 20.32 -8.63 1.58
C ASN A 65 19.43 -9.78 1.12
N ILE A 66 19.07 -10.64 2.06
CA ILE A 66 18.16 -11.75 1.87
C ILE A 66 16.87 -11.14 1.31
N MET A 67 16.54 -11.46 0.05
CA MET A 67 15.28 -11.12 -0.60
C MET A 67 14.11 -11.48 0.32
N THR A 68 13.59 -10.59 1.18
CA THR A 68 12.40 -10.96 1.96
C THR A 68 11.62 -9.82 2.60
N GLU A 69 12.23 -8.94 3.41
CA GLU A 69 11.38 -8.08 4.26
C GLU A 69 10.92 -6.78 3.60
N ARG A 70 11.79 -6.06 2.86
CA ARG A 70 11.46 -4.75 2.27
C ARG A 70 10.33 -4.81 1.23
N ASN A 71 10.25 -5.93 0.51
CA ASN A 71 9.33 -6.11 -0.61
C ASN A 71 7.93 -6.55 -0.19
N ILE A 72 7.77 -6.99 1.06
CA ILE A 72 6.48 -7.36 1.64
C ILE A 72 5.80 -6.10 2.17
N LYS A 73 4.56 -5.90 1.76
CA LYS A 73 3.68 -4.86 2.28
C LYS A 73 2.44 -5.52 2.83
N ILE A 74 2.05 -5.16 4.04
CA ILE A 74 0.84 -5.67 4.67
C ILE A 74 0.02 -4.48 5.13
N GLY A 75 -1.28 -4.51 4.88
CA GLY A 75 -2.20 -3.44 5.24
C GLY A 75 -3.46 -4.00 5.88
N VAL A 76 -4.01 -3.25 6.82
CA VAL A 76 -5.35 -3.44 7.34
C VAL A 76 -6.08 -2.10 7.30
N GLU A 77 -7.32 -2.13 6.86
CA GLU A 77 -8.26 -1.01 6.92
C GLU A 77 -9.49 -1.42 7.70
N PHE A 78 -9.92 -0.55 8.61
CA PHE A 78 -11.16 -0.66 9.36
C PHE A 78 -12.04 0.53 9.00
N GLY A 79 -13.13 0.28 8.28
CA GLY A 79 -14.17 1.24 7.97
C GLY A 79 -15.32 1.16 8.96
N TRP A 80 -15.83 2.29 9.42
CA TRP A 80 -17.05 2.39 10.22
C TRP A 80 -18.13 3.14 9.45
N GLN A 81 -19.31 2.52 9.39
CA GLN A 81 -20.54 3.06 8.83
C GLN A 81 -20.39 3.44 7.35
N LYS A 82 -20.68 2.47 6.48
CA LYS A 82 -20.75 2.67 5.03
C LYS A 82 -21.90 3.64 4.70
N LEU A 83 -21.54 4.78 4.11
CA LEU A 83 -22.48 5.80 3.66
C LEU A 83 -23.09 5.39 2.31
N PHE A 84 -24.19 6.04 1.91
CA PHE A 84 -24.85 5.80 0.63
C PHE A 84 -23.97 6.09 -0.60
N ASN A 85 -22.88 6.85 -0.43
CA ASN A 85 -21.88 7.12 -1.47
C ASN A 85 -20.84 6.01 -1.63
N GLY A 86 -20.99 4.88 -0.92
CA GLY A 86 -20.07 3.74 -0.99
C GLY A 86 -18.79 3.90 -0.16
N HIS A 87 -18.56 5.05 0.47
CA HIS A 87 -17.43 5.30 1.35
C HIS A 87 -17.81 5.12 2.83
N HIS A 88 -16.83 4.83 3.68
CA HIS A 88 -17.03 4.82 5.14
C HIS A 88 -16.97 6.24 5.71
N LEU A 89 -17.83 6.51 6.70
CA LEU A 89 -17.82 7.77 7.46
C LEU A 89 -16.45 8.02 8.10
N ILE A 90 -15.88 6.96 8.69
CA ILE A 90 -14.54 6.96 9.26
C ILE A 90 -13.84 5.70 8.77
N SER A 91 -12.62 5.82 8.28
CA SER A 91 -11.77 4.64 8.01
C SER A 91 -10.41 4.83 8.65
N ILE A 92 -9.92 3.83 9.37
CA ILE A 92 -8.58 3.81 9.95
C ILE A 92 -7.77 2.78 9.19
N ARG A 93 -6.56 3.15 8.79
CA ARG A 93 -5.62 2.31 8.05
C ARG A 93 -4.36 2.12 8.86
N ALA A 94 -3.89 0.90 8.96
CA ALA A 94 -2.56 0.60 9.46
C ALA A 94 -1.88 -0.32 8.47
N GLY A 95 -0.59 -0.15 8.29
CA GLY A 95 0.15 -1.00 7.37
C GLY A 95 1.62 -1.03 7.72
N ARG A 96 2.31 -1.97 7.10
CA ARG A 96 3.74 -2.12 7.17
C ARG A 96 4.26 -2.18 5.74
N ASN A 97 5.19 -1.29 5.44
CA ASN A 97 5.88 -1.21 4.16
C ASN A 97 7.33 -1.58 4.40
N GLY A 98 7.69 -2.84 4.16
CA GLY A 98 9.00 -3.33 4.52
C GLY A 98 9.23 -3.36 6.05
N PRO A 99 10.32 -2.76 6.56
CA PRO A 99 10.55 -2.68 8.01
C PRO A 99 9.72 -1.58 8.70
N TYR A 100 9.04 -0.70 7.96
CA TYR A 100 8.44 0.50 8.52
C TYR A 100 6.92 0.45 8.65
N ASN A 101 6.42 0.98 9.77
CA ASN A 101 4.98 1.06 10.04
C ASN A 101 4.38 2.34 9.45
N SER A 102 3.14 2.23 9.01
CA SER A 102 2.33 3.31 8.45
C SER A 102 0.97 3.31 9.13
N VAL A 103 0.45 4.50 9.42
CA VAL A 103 -0.87 4.68 10.01
C VAL A 103 -1.58 5.83 9.29
N GLY A 104 -2.87 5.69 9.08
CA GLY A 104 -3.68 6.70 8.46
C GLY A 104 -5.11 6.65 8.97
N TRP A 105 -5.81 7.75 8.80
CA TRP A 105 -7.23 7.82 9.05
C TRP A 105 -7.87 8.69 7.99
N SER A 106 -9.13 8.43 7.73
CA SER A 106 -9.93 9.15 6.76
C SER A 106 -11.29 9.40 7.35
N LEU A 107 -11.82 10.58 7.07
CA LEU A 107 -13.11 11.03 7.55
C LEU A 107 -13.87 11.60 6.37
N ASN A 108 -15.01 10.99 6.07
CA ASN A 108 -15.87 11.34 4.95
C ASN A 108 -17.14 11.99 5.49
N LEU A 109 -17.25 13.29 5.34
CA LEU A 109 -18.44 14.06 5.67
C LEU A 109 -19.19 14.38 4.38
N PHE A 110 -20.49 14.63 4.50
CA PHE A 110 -21.34 14.93 3.34
C PHE A 110 -20.80 16.16 2.58
N GLY A 111 -20.14 15.94 1.44
CA GLY A 111 -19.53 16.97 0.59
C GLY A 111 -18.00 17.07 0.64
N PHE A 112 -17.33 16.46 1.63
CA PHE A 112 -15.86 16.56 1.77
C PHE A 112 -15.23 15.35 2.46
N LYS A 113 -14.02 15.02 2.03
CA LYS A 113 -13.19 13.95 2.58
C LYS A 113 -11.87 14.51 3.06
N VAL A 114 -11.49 14.15 4.28
CA VAL A 114 -10.17 14.42 4.85
C VAL A 114 -9.46 13.10 5.00
N ASP A 115 -8.29 12.97 4.39
CA ASP A 115 -7.40 11.82 4.55
C ASP A 115 -6.10 12.29 5.19
N PHE A 116 -5.69 11.61 6.25
CA PHE A 116 -4.41 11.81 6.91
C PHE A 116 -3.63 10.50 6.88
N ALA A 117 -2.35 10.55 6.51
CA ALA A 117 -1.48 9.40 6.52
C ALA A 117 -0.09 9.77 7.01
N LYS A 118 0.42 9.02 7.97
CA LYS A 118 1.81 9.05 8.40
C LYS A 118 2.45 7.73 8.02
N TYR A 119 3.45 7.78 7.17
CA TYR A 119 4.14 6.60 6.68
C TYR A 119 5.63 6.87 6.66
N SER A 120 6.43 5.83 6.88
CA SER A 120 7.85 5.89 6.60
C SER A 120 8.19 5.03 5.39
N GLU A 121 9.10 5.52 4.57
CA GLU A 121 9.61 4.80 3.42
C GLU A 121 11.12 4.67 3.52
N GLU A 122 11.64 3.54 3.03
CA GLU A 122 13.06 3.29 2.97
C GLU A 122 13.67 3.92 1.72
N ILE A 123 14.59 4.87 1.90
CA ILE A 123 15.31 5.53 0.78
C ILE A 123 16.74 4.97 0.63
N GLY A 124 17.19 4.13 1.57
CA GLY A 124 18.51 3.49 1.54
C GLY A 124 18.68 2.39 0.50
N GLY A 125 19.94 2.04 0.21
CA GLY A 125 20.32 0.91 -0.64
C GLY A 125 20.15 -0.44 0.05
N TYR A 126 20.13 -0.46 1.39
CA TYR A 126 19.88 -1.64 2.22
C TYR A 126 18.67 -1.47 3.15
N ALA A 127 18.02 -2.60 3.48
CA ALA A 127 16.94 -2.71 4.46
C ALA A 127 17.31 -2.03 5.79
N GLY A 128 16.53 -1.02 6.19
CA GLY A 128 16.72 -0.31 7.47
C GLY A 128 17.80 0.78 7.50
N GLU A 129 18.44 1.11 6.37
CA GLU A 129 19.58 2.04 6.34
C GLU A 129 19.17 3.51 6.56
N LEU A 130 18.10 3.98 5.92
CA LEU A 130 17.59 5.35 6.05
C LEU A 130 16.06 5.37 6.04
N GLU A 131 15.49 5.76 7.19
CA GLU A 131 14.06 5.98 7.36
C GLU A 131 13.70 7.42 6.96
N ASP A 132 12.84 7.59 5.95
CA ASP A 132 12.21 8.89 5.65
C ASP A 132 10.77 8.89 6.15
N LYS A 133 10.50 9.72 7.16
CA LYS A 133 9.17 9.87 7.78
C LYS A 133 8.37 10.92 7.05
N ARG A 134 7.27 10.51 6.42
CA ARG A 134 6.38 11.40 5.68
C ARG A 134 5.03 11.51 6.37
N THR A 135 4.50 12.73 6.33
CA THR A 135 3.14 13.02 6.77
C THR A 135 2.39 13.65 5.60
N SER A 136 1.25 13.07 5.26
CA SER A 136 0.36 13.53 4.21
C SER A 136 -0.98 13.92 4.82
N LEU A 137 -1.48 15.08 4.42
CA LEU A 137 -2.84 15.53 4.69
C LEU A 137 -3.46 15.92 3.35
N GLN A 138 -4.60 15.32 3.04
CA GLN A 138 -5.36 15.58 1.83
C GLN A 138 -6.79 15.96 2.21
N VAL A 139 -7.30 17.00 1.56
CA VAL A 139 -8.70 17.42 1.65
C VAL A 139 -9.28 17.40 0.24
N SER A 140 -10.38 16.71 0.07
CA SER A 140 -11.05 16.53 -1.23
C SER A 140 -12.52 16.91 -1.11
N LEU A 141 -13.07 17.52 -2.16
CA LEU A 141 -14.51 17.77 -2.29
C LEU A 141 -15.16 16.57 -2.99
N ILE A 142 -16.29 16.10 -2.46
CA ILE A 142 -17.07 15.00 -3.04
C ILE A 142 -18.42 15.58 -3.46
N PHE A 143 -18.68 15.63 -4.77
CA PHE A 143 -19.93 16.09 -5.37
C PHE A 143 -20.46 15.05 -6.36
#